data_AF-A0A177NCG3-F1
#
_entry.id   AF-A0A177NCG3-F1
#
_cell.length_a   1.000
_cell.length_b   1.000
_cell.length_c   1.000
_cell.angle_alpha   90.00
_cell.angle_beta   90.00
_cell.angle_gamma   90.00
#
_symmetry.space_group_name_H-M   'P 1'
#
loop_
_entity.id
_entity.type
_entity.pdbx_description
1 polymer ?
#
loop_
_entity_poly.entity_id
_entity_poly.type
_entity_poly.pdbx_seq_one_letter_code
_entity_poly.pdbx_strand_id
1 'polypeptide(L)'
;MNTQIVYEFPLNERIRVFMRLEQLFQQLSHFMLGASVFDKRAAISVLLDILTIFSRSDLKSELIKELDRHTKVLNQLAHNHGVDDEKLQEILAELNQASRNLYSANGKIGISVMESDLFQSISQRNSIPGGSCSFDLPAFHYWLEQDELEQQKDLERWTQPFVDIRVAIDLILGFIRQSSTPTPEVAKAGFFQLALDNKNHPVQLLRVALQPEQRCFAEISGGKHRFSIRFMIPSADENRPSQTQDDVEFRLTRCMF
;
A
#
# COMPACT_ATOMS: atom_id res chain seq x y z
N MET A 1 5.97 20.16 7.69
CA MET A 1 6.26 19.03 8.59
C MET A 1 4.93 18.44 9.02
N ASN A 2 4.72 17.14 8.84
CA ASN A 2 3.47 16.50 9.23
C ASN A 2 3.42 16.48 10.76
N THR A 3 2.50 17.24 11.35
CA THR A 3 2.43 17.46 12.81
C THR A 3 1.71 16.34 13.56
N GLN A 4 1.27 15.30 12.87
CA GLN A 4 0.46 14.21 13.42
C GLN A 4 0.98 12.84 13.00
N ILE A 5 0.81 11.85 13.87
CA ILE A 5 1.06 10.43 13.58
C ILE A 5 -0.26 9.83 13.08
N VAL A 6 -0.25 9.24 11.88
CA VAL A 6 -1.45 8.64 11.27
C VAL A 6 -1.32 7.13 11.22
N TYR A 7 -2.30 6.43 11.78
CA TYR A 7 -2.45 4.99 11.71
C TYR A 7 -3.57 4.64 10.75
N GLU A 8 -3.26 3.84 9.73
CA GLU A 8 -4.21 3.37 8.73
C GLU A 8 -4.55 1.89 8.95
N PHE A 9 -5.84 1.53 8.93
CA PHE A 9 -6.30 0.16 9.12
C PHE A 9 -7.29 -0.28 8.03
N PRO A 10 -6.92 -1.28 7.20
CA PRO A 10 -7.81 -1.81 6.16
C PRO A 10 -8.90 -2.71 6.76
N LEU A 11 -10.16 -2.47 6.38
CA LEU A 11 -11.30 -3.26 6.86
C LEU A 11 -11.61 -4.50 5.99
N ASN A 12 -10.85 -4.71 4.91
CA ASN A 12 -10.95 -5.91 4.07
C ASN A 12 -9.57 -6.31 3.50
N GLU A 13 -9.44 -7.58 3.09
CA GLU A 13 -8.17 -8.14 2.62
C GLU A 13 -7.65 -7.45 1.35
N ARG A 14 -8.55 -7.06 0.44
CA ARG A 14 -8.14 -6.41 -0.81
C ARG A 14 -7.44 -5.08 -0.55
N ILE A 15 -8.02 -4.20 0.27
CA ILE A 15 -7.37 -2.94 0.66
C ILE A 15 -6.09 -3.20 1.46
N ARG A 16 -6.04 -4.27 2.27
CA ARG A 16 -4.82 -4.68 2.96
C ARG A 16 -3.70 -5.04 1.99
N VAL A 17 -4.00 -5.78 0.93
CA VAL A 17 -3.02 -6.13 -0.10
C VAL A 17 -2.57 -4.89 -0.87
N PHE A 18 -3.49 -3.99 -1.23
CA PHE A 18 -3.15 -2.73 -1.91
C PHE A 18 -2.23 -1.85 -1.07
N MET A 19 -2.51 -1.69 0.22
CA MET A 19 -1.64 -0.93 1.13
C MET A 19 -0.25 -1.56 1.29
N ARG A 20 -0.16 -2.90 1.36
CA ARG A 20 1.14 -3.61 1.38
C ARG A 20 1.94 -3.32 0.11
N LEU A 21 1.29 -3.39 -1.05
CA LEU A 21 1.93 -3.12 -2.33
C LEU A 21 2.34 -1.66 -2.47
N GLU A 22 1.51 -0.71 -2.06
CA GLU A 22 1.86 0.72 -2.02
C GLU A 22 3.15 0.94 -1.23
N GLN A 23 3.25 0.38 -0.02
CA GLN A 23 4.47 0.49 0.79
C GLN A 23 5.69 -0.13 0.08
N LEU A 24 5.54 -1.31 -0.51
CA LEU A 24 6.62 -1.96 -1.25
C LEU A 24 7.03 -1.16 -2.49
N PHE A 25 6.10 -0.58 -3.23
CA PHE A 25 6.43 0.28 -4.39
C PHE A 25 7.16 1.56 -3.97
N GLN A 26 6.81 2.14 -2.82
CA GLN A 26 7.54 3.28 -2.26
C GLN A 26 8.98 2.89 -1.88
N GLN A 27 9.16 1.76 -1.20
CA GLN A 27 10.50 1.24 -0.87
C GLN A 27 11.33 0.93 -2.12
N LEU A 28 10.73 0.25 -3.10
CA LEU A 28 11.38 -0.06 -4.37
C LEU A 28 11.84 1.21 -5.07
N SER A 29 10.98 2.22 -5.15
CA SER A 29 11.33 3.51 -5.77
C SER A 29 12.50 4.19 -5.05
N HIS A 30 12.52 4.14 -3.71
CA HIS A 30 13.61 4.70 -2.93
C HIS A 30 14.93 3.99 -3.22
N PHE A 31 14.95 2.65 -3.17
CA PHE A 31 16.18 1.88 -3.38
C PHE A 31 16.66 1.86 -4.84
N MET A 32 15.76 2.00 -5.81
CA MET A 32 16.16 2.17 -7.22
C MET A 32 16.99 3.44 -7.44
N LEU A 33 16.71 4.51 -6.70
CA LEU A 33 17.48 5.77 -6.77
C LEU A 33 18.82 5.70 -6.02
N GLY A 34 19.03 4.68 -5.19
CA GLY A 34 20.26 4.48 -4.44
C GLY A 34 21.38 3.92 -5.33
N ALA A 35 22.59 4.41 -5.12
CA ALA A 35 23.78 4.04 -5.89
C ALA A 35 24.61 2.91 -5.24
N SER A 36 24.34 2.55 -3.98
CA SER A 36 25.15 1.54 -3.30
C SER A 36 24.73 0.12 -3.68
N VAL A 37 25.66 -0.83 -3.55
CA VAL A 37 25.38 -2.27 -3.68
C VAL A 37 24.24 -2.71 -2.74
N PHE A 38 24.14 -2.11 -1.55
CA PHE A 38 23.08 -2.41 -0.60
C PHE A 38 21.71 -1.92 -1.08
N ASP A 39 21.66 -0.77 -1.76
CA ASP A 39 20.42 -0.28 -2.36
C ASP A 39 19.94 -1.22 -3.47
N LYS A 40 20.84 -1.68 -4.35
CA LYS A 40 20.48 -2.64 -5.41
C LYS A 40 19.98 -3.98 -4.83
N ARG A 41 20.64 -4.48 -3.78
CA ARG A 41 20.18 -5.69 -3.05
C ARG A 41 18.81 -5.48 -2.39
N ALA A 42 18.57 -4.32 -1.80
CA ALA A 42 17.29 -3.97 -1.20
C ALA A 42 16.18 -3.86 -2.25
N ALA A 43 16.45 -3.20 -3.39
CA ALA A 43 15.51 -3.10 -4.51
C ALA A 43 15.07 -4.48 -5.03
N ILE A 44 16.02 -5.40 -5.24
CA ILE A 44 15.73 -6.76 -5.66
C ILE A 44 14.92 -7.54 -4.62
N SER A 45 15.25 -7.38 -3.34
CA SER A 45 14.50 -8.03 -2.24
C SER A 45 13.04 -7.55 -2.21
N VAL A 46 12.82 -6.23 -2.31
CA VAL A 46 11.48 -5.65 -2.36
C VAL A 46 10.71 -6.10 -3.61
N LEU A 47 11.38 -6.21 -4.77
CA LEU A 47 10.75 -6.71 -5.99
C LEU A 47 10.31 -8.18 -5.87
N LEU A 48 11.09 -9.02 -5.17
CA LEU A 48 10.72 -10.40 -4.88
C LEU A 48 9.53 -10.50 -3.92
N ASP A 49 9.43 -9.59 -2.94
CA ASP A 49 8.26 -9.49 -2.06
C ASP A 49 7.00 -9.10 -2.85
N ILE A 50 7.11 -8.13 -3.77
CA ILE A 50 6.02 -7.75 -4.68
C ILE A 50 5.57 -8.96 -5.50
N LEU A 51 6.50 -9.65 -6.18
CA LEU A 51 6.21 -10.87 -6.96
C LEU A 51 5.52 -11.95 -6.14
N THR A 52 5.93 -12.12 -4.88
CA THR A 52 5.32 -13.09 -3.97
C THR A 52 3.84 -12.80 -3.74
N ILE A 53 3.44 -11.53 -3.60
CA ILE A 53 2.04 -11.14 -3.45
C ILE A 53 1.25 -11.46 -4.74
N PHE A 54 1.79 -11.12 -5.91
CA PHE A 54 1.16 -11.43 -7.21
C PHE A 54 1.04 -12.93 -7.49
N SER A 55 1.92 -13.75 -6.93
CA SER A 55 1.85 -15.21 -7.12
C SER A 55 0.60 -15.84 -6.48
N ARG A 56 0.03 -15.20 -5.45
CA ARG A 56 -1.03 -15.74 -4.57
C ARG A 56 -2.45 -15.33 -4.95
N SER A 57 -2.61 -14.30 -5.77
CA SER A 57 -3.94 -13.73 -6.09
C SER A 57 -3.96 -13.10 -7.48
N ASP A 58 -5.13 -13.11 -8.12
CA ASP A 58 -5.34 -12.39 -9.40
C ASP A 58 -5.60 -10.91 -9.15
N LEU A 59 -4.55 -10.20 -8.74
CA LEU A 59 -4.62 -8.78 -8.39
C LEU A 59 -5.03 -7.89 -9.54
N LYS A 60 -4.65 -8.25 -10.77
CA LYS A 60 -5.01 -7.48 -11.95
C LYS A 60 -6.54 -7.38 -12.07
N SER A 61 -7.22 -8.52 -11.97
CA SER A 61 -8.68 -8.57 -12.02
C SER A 61 -9.33 -7.83 -10.85
N GLU A 62 -8.75 -7.87 -9.65
CA GLU A 62 -9.25 -7.14 -8.49
C GLU A 62 -9.10 -5.62 -8.62
N LEU A 63 -7.98 -5.15 -9.17
CA LEU A 63 -7.73 -3.73 -9.44
C LEU A 63 -8.70 -3.18 -10.49
N ILE A 64 -8.88 -3.90 -11.61
CA ILE A 64 -9.85 -3.51 -12.64
C ILE A 64 -11.25 -3.37 -12.06
N LYS A 65 -11.70 -4.36 -11.26
CA LYS A 65 -13.01 -4.30 -10.61
C LYS A 65 -13.15 -3.08 -9.68
N GLU A 66 -12.09 -2.71 -8.97
CA GLU A 66 -12.11 -1.54 -8.10
C GLU A 66 -12.08 -0.22 -8.86
N LEU A 67 -11.30 -0.10 -9.93
CA LEU A 67 -11.33 1.06 -10.83
C LEU A 67 -12.73 1.24 -11.42
N ASP A 68 -13.35 0.17 -11.93
CA ASP A 68 -14.72 0.23 -12.48
C ASP A 68 -15.75 0.61 -11.42
N ARG A 69 -15.62 0.06 -10.21
CA ARG A 69 -16.46 0.45 -9.07
C ARG A 69 -16.29 1.93 -8.76
N HIS A 70 -15.06 2.42 -8.79
CA HIS A 70 -14.77 3.82 -8.50
C HIS A 70 -15.38 4.76 -9.53
N THR A 71 -15.19 4.44 -10.81
CA THR A 71 -15.79 5.14 -11.95
C THR A 71 -17.32 5.19 -11.82
N LYS A 72 -17.98 4.10 -11.42
CA LYS A 72 -19.44 4.09 -11.22
C LYS A 72 -19.90 5.03 -10.12
N VAL A 73 -19.21 5.04 -8.98
CA VAL A 73 -19.55 5.92 -7.84
C VAL A 73 -19.36 7.39 -8.22
N LEU A 74 -18.25 7.73 -8.87
CA LEU A 74 -17.98 9.11 -9.30
C LEU A 74 -18.99 9.62 -10.34
N ASN A 75 -19.39 8.77 -11.29
CA ASN A 75 -20.44 9.14 -12.24
C ASN A 75 -21.79 9.43 -11.58
N GLN A 76 -22.12 8.77 -10.46
CA GLN A 76 -23.34 9.07 -9.71
C GLN A 76 -23.25 10.42 -8.99
N LEU A 77 -22.04 10.85 -8.61
CA LEU A 77 -21.81 12.14 -7.97
C LEU A 77 -21.82 13.31 -8.98
N ALA A 78 -21.63 13.05 -10.27
CA ALA A 78 -21.62 14.07 -11.34
C ALA A 78 -22.89 14.95 -11.39
N HIS A 79 -24.01 14.46 -10.87
CA HIS A 79 -25.28 15.20 -10.89
C HIS A 79 -25.56 15.95 -9.58
N ASN A 80 -24.63 15.95 -8.62
CA ASN A 80 -24.79 16.63 -7.35
C ASN A 80 -24.37 18.10 -7.43
N HIS A 81 -25.14 18.97 -6.78
CA HIS A 81 -24.82 20.40 -6.72
C HIS A 81 -23.53 20.64 -5.92
N GLY A 82 -22.61 21.43 -6.47
CA GLY A 82 -21.31 21.77 -5.86
C GLY A 82 -20.15 20.86 -6.25
N VAL A 83 -20.33 19.97 -7.22
CA VAL A 83 -19.24 19.21 -7.84
C VAL A 83 -18.59 20.04 -8.95
N ASP A 84 -17.26 20.02 -8.98
CA ASP A 84 -16.46 20.60 -10.06
C ASP A 84 -16.42 19.61 -11.23
N ASP A 85 -17.17 19.92 -12.28
CA ASP A 85 -17.32 19.05 -13.45
C ASP A 85 -16.00 18.83 -14.19
N GLU A 86 -15.14 19.84 -14.31
CA GLU A 86 -13.86 19.73 -15.02
C GLU A 86 -12.95 18.74 -14.29
N LYS A 87 -12.79 18.95 -12.97
CA LYS A 87 -11.97 18.07 -12.13
C LYS A 87 -12.52 16.64 -12.08
N LEU A 88 -13.84 16.48 -12.07
CA LEU A 88 -14.46 15.17 -12.13
C LEU A 88 -14.15 14.44 -13.44
N GLN A 89 -14.23 15.13 -14.57
CA GLN A 89 -13.91 14.53 -15.88
C GLN A 89 -12.44 14.15 -15.99
N GLU A 90 -11.51 14.95 -15.45
CA GLU A 90 -10.09 14.62 -15.37
C GLU A 90 -9.87 13.31 -14.58
N ILE A 91 -10.45 13.22 -13.38
CA ILE A 91 -10.36 12.03 -12.54
C ILE A 91 -10.94 10.79 -13.25
N LEU A 92 -12.10 10.93 -13.90
CA LEU A 92 -12.73 9.84 -14.65
C LEU A 92 -11.86 9.41 -15.84
N ALA A 93 -11.19 10.35 -16.52
CA ALA A 93 -10.27 10.04 -17.60
C ALA A 93 -9.04 9.26 -17.09
N GLU A 94 -8.47 9.63 -15.94
CA GLU A 94 -7.36 8.92 -15.30
C GLU A 94 -7.74 7.48 -14.91
N LEU A 95 -8.90 7.29 -14.25
CA LEU A 95 -9.39 5.96 -13.88
C LEU A 95 -9.62 5.06 -15.10
N ASN A 96 -10.24 5.61 -16.16
CA ASN A 96 -10.46 4.88 -17.40
C ASN A 96 -9.16 4.55 -18.12
N GLN A 97 -8.18 5.44 -18.09
CA GLN A 97 -6.86 5.18 -18.68
C GLN A 97 -6.12 4.08 -17.92
N ALA A 98 -6.09 4.13 -16.59
CA ALA A 98 -5.51 3.08 -15.77
C ALA A 98 -6.18 1.72 -16.03
N SER A 99 -7.52 1.69 -16.12
CA SER A 99 -8.27 0.47 -16.44
C SER A 99 -7.90 -0.07 -17.82
N ARG A 100 -7.84 0.78 -18.85
CA ARG A 100 -7.40 0.40 -20.21
C ARG A 100 -5.99 -0.18 -20.23
N ASN A 101 -5.04 0.46 -19.54
CA ASN A 101 -3.67 -0.03 -19.46
C ASN A 101 -3.63 -1.44 -18.84
N LEU A 102 -4.32 -1.64 -17.72
CA LEU A 102 -4.43 -2.94 -17.09
C LEU A 102 -5.06 -3.98 -18.02
N TYR A 103 -6.17 -3.66 -18.70
CA TYR A 103 -6.77 -4.57 -19.68
C TYR A 103 -5.80 -4.98 -20.78
N SER A 104 -5.02 -4.02 -21.30
CA SER A 104 -4.06 -4.23 -22.40
C SER A 104 -2.83 -5.06 -22.00
N ALA A 105 -2.50 -5.12 -20.70
CA ALA A 105 -1.39 -5.92 -20.20
C ALA A 105 -1.68 -7.42 -20.41
N ASN A 106 -0.96 -8.08 -21.32
CA ASN A 106 -1.19 -9.49 -21.62
C ASN A 106 -0.46 -10.41 -20.63
N GLY A 107 -1.08 -11.55 -20.32
CA GLY A 107 -0.49 -12.59 -19.48
C GLY A 107 -0.55 -12.28 -17.98
N LYS A 108 0.11 -13.14 -17.20
CA LYS A 108 0.21 -12.96 -15.74
C LYS A 108 1.32 -11.97 -15.43
N ILE A 109 1.01 -10.99 -14.58
CA ILE A 109 1.97 -9.97 -14.14
C ILE A 109 3.20 -10.65 -13.53
N GLY A 110 4.39 -10.20 -13.94
CA GLY A 110 5.68 -10.69 -13.45
C GLY A 110 6.26 -11.90 -14.18
N ILE A 111 5.55 -12.53 -15.15
CA ILE A 111 6.13 -13.64 -15.94
C ILE A 111 7.40 -13.20 -16.66
N SER A 112 7.37 -12.06 -17.34
CA SER A 112 8.51 -11.53 -18.11
C SER A 112 9.74 -11.23 -17.25
N VAL A 113 9.56 -11.02 -15.95
CA VAL A 113 10.66 -10.82 -15.00
C VAL A 113 11.39 -12.15 -14.75
N MET A 114 10.62 -13.23 -14.65
CA MET A 114 11.14 -14.58 -14.42
C MET A 114 11.81 -15.20 -15.67
N GLU A 115 11.70 -14.56 -16.83
CA GLU A 115 12.43 -14.94 -18.05
C GLU A 115 13.91 -14.53 -18.01
N SER A 116 14.30 -13.68 -17.04
CA SER A 116 15.72 -13.37 -16.81
C SER A 116 16.36 -14.49 -15.99
N ASP A 117 17.34 -15.18 -16.59
CA ASP A 117 18.11 -16.24 -15.90
C ASP A 117 18.73 -15.75 -14.59
N LEU A 118 19.29 -14.53 -14.60
CA LEU A 118 19.84 -13.90 -13.41
C LEU A 118 18.77 -13.71 -12.35
N PHE A 119 17.64 -13.07 -12.70
CA PHE A 119 16.58 -12.82 -11.73
C PHE A 119 15.99 -14.12 -11.18
N GLN A 120 15.80 -15.12 -12.03
CA GLN A 120 15.34 -16.45 -11.63
C GLN A 120 16.30 -17.10 -10.64
N SER A 121 17.62 -17.03 -10.87
CA SER A 121 18.63 -17.56 -9.95
C SER A 121 18.57 -16.89 -8.58
N ILE A 122 18.39 -15.56 -8.54
CA ILE A 122 18.25 -14.80 -7.30
C ILE A 122 16.98 -15.22 -6.57
N SER A 123 15.85 -15.30 -7.27
CA SER A 123 14.56 -15.68 -6.71
C SER A 123 14.59 -17.06 -6.04
N GLN A 124 15.27 -18.04 -6.65
CA GLN A 124 15.39 -19.39 -6.10
C GLN A 124 16.14 -19.40 -4.76
N ARG A 125 17.24 -18.63 -4.69
CA ARG A 125 18.11 -18.57 -3.50
C ARG A 125 17.59 -17.66 -2.40
N ASN A 126 16.72 -16.70 -2.71
CA ASN A 126 16.16 -15.78 -1.70
C ASN A 126 15.30 -16.49 -0.63
N SER A 127 14.84 -17.72 -0.89
CA SER A 127 14.16 -18.55 0.10
C SER A 127 15.07 -19.03 1.25
N ILE A 128 16.39 -18.92 1.09
CA ILE A 128 17.39 -19.32 2.08
C ILE A 128 17.89 -18.05 2.78
N PRO A 129 17.82 -17.96 4.13
CA PRO A 129 18.41 -16.85 4.86
C PRO A 129 19.91 -16.70 4.52
N GLY A 130 20.30 -15.53 4.00
CA GLY A 130 21.68 -15.29 3.57
C GLY A 130 22.07 -15.93 2.22
N GLY A 131 21.13 -16.54 1.47
CA GLY A 131 21.42 -17.24 0.22
C GLY A 131 21.83 -16.36 -0.96
N SER A 132 21.87 -15.03 -0.80
CA SER A 132 22.33 -14.08 -1.81
C SER A 132 23.80 -13.67 -1.69
N CYS A 133 24.58 -14.42 -0.89
CA CYS A 133 26.03 -14.25 -0.76
C CYS A 133 26.76 -14.53 -2.08
N SER A 134 27.94 -13.93 -2.25
CA SER A 134 28.73 -14.05 -3.48
C SER A 134 29.19 -15.47 -3.80
N PHE A 135 29.41 -16.31 -2.77
CA PHE A 135 29.78 -17.71 -2.96
C PHE A 135 28.60 -18.61 -3.38
N ASP A 136 27.35 -18.22 -3.09
CA ASP A 136 26.14 -18.94 -3.49
C ASP A 136 25.54 -18.41 -4.80
N LEU A 137 25.67 -17.10 -5.05
CA LEU A 137 25.22 -16.40 -6.25
C LEU A 137 26.35 -15.53 -6.86
N PRO A 138 27.37 -16.15 -7.47
CA PRO A 138 28.46 -15.41 -8.10
C PRO A 138 27.98 -14.52 -9.26
N ALA A 139 26.96 -14.95 -10.01
CA ALA A 139 26.37 -14.15 -11.09
C ALA A 139 25.68 -12.87 -10.57
N PHE A 140 25.01 -12.95 -9.42
CA PHE A 140 24.41 -11.77 -8.79
C PHE A 140 25.49 -10.85 -8.24
N HIS A 141 26.54 -11.39 -7.62
CA HIS A 141 27.67 -10.59 -7.18
C HIS A 141 28.34 -9.87 -8.34
N TYR A 142 28.59 -10.57 -9.46
CA TYR A 142 29.12 -9.96 -10.67
C TYR A 142 28.23 -8.81 -11.18
N TRP A 143 26.91 -9.02 -11.26
CA TRP A 143 25.96 -7.98 -11.65
C TRP A 143 26.04 -6.73 -10.77
N LEU A 144 26.19 -6.91 -9.45
CA LEU A 144 26.33 -5.81 -8.49
C LEU A 144 27.63 -5.00 -8.65
N GLU A 145 28.64 -5.52 -9.33
CA GLU A 145 29.90 -4.83 -9.63
C GLU A 145 29.90 -4.20 -11.04
N GLN A 146 28.83 -4.34 -11.82
CA GLN A 146 28.72 -3.71 -13.14
C GLN A 146 28.42 -2.21 -13.04
N ASP A 147 28.59 -1.50 -14.15
CA ASP A 147 28.29 -0.06 -14.22
C ASP A 147 26.83 0.23 -13.83
N GLU A 148 26.62 1.34 -13.12
CA GLU A 148 25.31 1.76 -12.61
C GLU A 148 24.24 1.83 -13.72
N LEU A 149 24.65 2.22 -14.93
CA LEU A 149 23.78 2.32 -16.10
C LEU A 149 23.23 0.95 -16.54
N GLU A 150 24.04 -0.11 -16.45
CA GLU A 150 23.61 -1.47 -16.78
C GLU A 150 22.66 -2.01 -15.70
N GLN A 151 23.01 -1.80 -14.43
CA GLN A 151 22.17 -2.19 -13.30
C GLN A 151 20.80 -1.51 -13.35
N GLN A 152 20.78 -0.21 -13.65
CA GLN A 152 19.55 0.57 -13.74
C GLN A 152 18.66 0.08 -14.88
N LYS A 153 19.26 -0.20 -16.05
CA LYS A 153 18.53 -0.76 -17.21
C LYS A 153 17.86 -2.09 -16.88
N ASP A 154 18.56 -2.99 -16.17
CA ASP A 154 17.98 -4.26 -15.74
C ASP A 154 16.87 -4.08 -14.71
N LEU A 155 17.05 -3.18 -13.72
CA LEU A 155 16.02 -2.85 -12.74
C LEU A 155 14.77 -2.27 -13.39
N GLU A 156 14.92 -1.34 -14.34
CA GLU A 156 13.80 -0.78 -15.10
C GLU A 156 13.08 -1.88 -15.89
N ARG A 157 13.82 -2.77 -16.56
CA ARG A 157 13.23 -3.92 -17.25
C ARG A 157 12.45 -4.83 -16.31
N TRP A 158 13.00 -5.16 -15.15
CA TRP A 158 12.36 -6.05 -14.17
C TRP A 158 11.16 -5.41 -13.47
N THR A 159 11.10 -4.08 -13.38
CA THR A 159 10.03 -3.35 -12.70
C THR A 159 8.93 -2.84 -13.63
N GLN A 160 9.21 -2.71 -14.93
CA GLN A 160 8.26 -2.25 -15.94
C GLN A 160 6.87 -2.91 -15.86
N PRO A 161 6.74 -4.24 -15.65
CA PRO A 161 5.43 -4.90 -15.64
C PRO A 161 4.50 -4.44 -14.50
N PHE A 162 5.02 -3.73 -13.50
CA PHE A 162 4.27 -3.31 -12.32
C PHE A 162 3.89 -1.83 -12.34
N VAL A 163 4.34 -1.05 -13.34
CA VAL A 163 4.09 0.40 -13.42
C VAL A 163 2.60 0.70 -13.43
N ASP A 164 1.83 0.05 -14.31
CA ASP A 164 0.38 0.27 -14.39
C ASP A 164 -0.36 -0.22 -13.14
N ILE A 165 0.15 -1.25 -12.47
CA ILE A 165 -0.43 -1.73 -11.21
C ILE A 165 -0.23 -0.68 -10.11
N ARG A 166 0.97 -0.14 -9.99
CA ARG A 166 1.27 0.91 -9.03
C ARG A 166 0.34 2.11 -9.25
N VAL A 167 0.20 2.58 -10.49
CA VAL A 167 -0.69 3.69 -10.84
C VAL A 167 -2.12 3.41 -10.40
N ALA A 168 -2.65 2.21 -10.69
CA ALA A 168 -4.00 1.84 -10.27
C ALA A 168 -4.17 1.80 -8.74
N ILE A 169 -3.18 1.27 -8.01
CA ILE A 169 -3.19 1.23 -6.54
C ILE A 169 -3.17 2.63 -5.95
N ASP A 170 -2.27 3.49 -6.45
CA ASP A 170 -2.11 4.87 -5.98
C ASP A 170 -3.40 5.67 -6.19
N LEU A 171 -4.06 5.50 -7.35
CA LEU A 171 -5.37 6.10 -7.62
C LEU A 171 -6.45 5.59 -6.66
N ILE A 172 -6.63 4.27 -6.55
CA ILE A 172 -7.67 3.67 -5.69
C ILE A 172 -7.50 4.11 -4.23
N LEU A 173 -6.29 3.95 -3.67
CA LEU A 173 -6.03 4.33 -2.28
C LEU A 173 -6.12 5.85 -2.09
N GLY A 174 -5.69 6.63 -3.06
CA GLY A 174 -5.84 8.08 -3.09
C GLY A 174 -7.30 8.52 -2.93
N PHE A 175 -8.20 7.96 -3.74
CA PHE A 175 -9.63 8.26 -3.67
C PHE A 175 -10.26 7.80 -2.36
N ILE A 176 -9.93 6.58 -1.90
CA ILE A 176 -10.41 6.09 -0.60
C ILE A 176 -10.00 7.05 0.51
N ARG A 177 -8.74 7.49 0.57
CA ARG A 177 -8.24 8.40 1.61
C ARG A 177 -8.88 9.80 1.59
N GLN A 178 -9.35 10.23 0.42
CA GLN A 178 -9.98 11.54 0.20
C GLN A 178 -11.52 11.51 0.30
N SER A 179 -12.12 10.33 0.41
CA SER A 179 -13.58 10.13 0.43
C SER A 179 -14.33 10.73 1.61
N SER A 180 -13.64 11.14 2.68
CA SER A 180 -14.27 11.57 3.92
C SER A 180 -13.37 12.51 4.73
N THR A 181 -14.00 13.40 5.49
CA THR A 181 -13.30 14.35 6.37
C THR A 181 -13.08 13.78 7.77
N PRO A 182 -11.96 14.11 8.43
CA PRO A 182 -11.69 13.67 9.80
C PRO A 182 -12.66 14.29 10.82
N THR A 183 -13.23 13.47 11.72
CA THR A 183 -14.03 13.92 12.87
C THR A 183 -13.20 13.92 14.16
N PRO A 184 -13.36 14.91 15.06
CA PRO A 184 -12.76 14.85 16.39
C PRO A 184 -13.49 13.81 17.25
N GLU A 185 -12.74 12.94 17.90
CA GLU A 185 -13.26 11.88 18.78
C GLU A 185 -12.46 11.84 20.08
N VAL A 186 -13.04 11.26 21.12
CA VAL A 186 -12.37 11.03 22.42
C VAL A 186 -12.52 9.56 22.81
N ALA A 187 -11.40 8.88 23.01
CA ALA A 187 -11.36 7.54 23.55
C ALA A 187 -11.29 7.60 25.07
N LYS A 188 -12.35 7.15 25.74
CA LYS A 188 -12.44 7.17 27.20
C LYS A 188 -11.55 6.08 27.78
N ALA A 189 -10.68 6.46 28.72
CA ALA A 189 -9.67 5.57 29.29
C ALA A 189 -8.94 4.72 28.22
N GLY A 190 -8.46 5.39 27.17
CA GLY A 190 -7.73 4.76 26.07
C GLY A 190 -8.51 3.79 25.19
N PHE A 191 -9.84 3.73 25.28
CA PHE A 191 -10.68 2.83 24.47
C PHE A 191 -11.76 3.56 23.69
N PHE A 192 -11.94 3.16 22.43
CA PHE A 192 -12.99 3.66 21.56
C PHE A 192 -13.56 2.54 20.69
N GLN A 193 -14.86 2.54 20.44
CA GLN A 193 -15.50 1.58 19.53
C GLN A 193 -16.71 2.21 18.86
N LEU A 194 -16.95 1.84 17.60
CA LEU A 194 -18.14 2.24 16.85
C LEU A 194 -18.62 1.11 15.95
N ALA A 195 -19.94 0.96 15.87
CA ALA A 195 -20.58 0.18 14.82
C ALA A 195 -20.49 0.93 13.48
N LEU A 196 -20.34 0.17 12.40
CA LEU A 196 -20.29 0.68 11.04
C LEU A 196 -21.61 0.37 10.35
N ASP A 197 -22.27 1.39 9.81
CA ASP A 197 -23.40 1.21 8.91
C ASP A 197 -22.90 1.03 7.47
N ASN A 198 -23.00 -0.19 6.97
CA ASN A 198 -22.48 -0.58 5.65
C ASN A 198 -23.57 -0.62 4.56
N LYS A 199 -24.79 -0.12 4.81
CA LYS A 199 -25.89 -0.34 3.87
C LYS A 199 -25.67 0.32 2.51
N ASN A 200 -25.07 1.51 2.46
CA ASN A 200 -24.92 2.27 1.21
C ASN A 200 -23.46 2.44 0.74
N HIS A 201 -22.52 2.74 1.65
CA HIS A 201 -21.10 2.91 1.31
C HIS A 201 -20.22 2.25 2.38
N PRO A 202 -19.74 1.03 2.15
CA PRO A 202 -18.97 0.30 3.15
C PRO A 202 -17.62 0.98 3.40
N VAL A 203 -17.32 1.23 4.68
CA VAL A 203 -16.01 1.77 5.07
C VAL A 203 -14.92 0.78 4.67
N GLN A 204 -13.95 1.26 3.91
CA GLN A 204 -12.85 0.47 3.37
C GLN A 204 -11.60 0.57 4.25
N LEU A 205 -11.37 1.77 4.81
CA LEU A 205 -10.16 2.14 5.51
C LEU A 205 -10.49 3.04 6.71
N LEU A 206 -9.84 2.80 7.85
CA LEU A 206 -9.85 3.71 8.98
C LEU A 206 -8.53 4.48 9.01
N ARG A 207 -8.59 5.77 9.31
CA ARG A 207 -7.40 6.61 9.56
C ARG A 207 -7.56 7.25 10.93
N VAL A 208 -6.58 7.04 11.81
CA VAL A 208 -6.55 7.58 13.17
C VAL A 208 -5.34 8.50 13.26
N ALA A 209 -5.57 9.80 13.42
CA ALA A 209 -4.50 10.77 13.59
C ALA A 209 -4.37 11.20 15.05
N LEU A 210 -3.14 11.11 15.56
CA LEU A 210 -2.73 11.46 16.92
C LEU A 210 -1.68 12.57 16.92
N GLN A 211 -1.67 13.35 18.00
CA GLN A 211 -0.59 14.29 18.26
C GLN A 211 0.60 13.52 18.87
N PRO A 212 1.85 13.74 18.40
CA PRO A 212 3.04 13.06 18.92
C PRO A 212 3.22 13.18 20.44
N GLU A 213 2.74 14.27 21.04
CA GLU A 213 2.84 14.56 22.47
C GLU A 213 2.03 13.59 23.35
N GLN A 214 1.07 12.85 22.78
CA GLN A 214 0.21 11.92 23.51
C GLN A 214 0.93 10.62 23.94
N ARG A 215 2.14 10.35 23.41
CA ARG A 215 3.03 9.23 23.81
C ARG A 215 2.37 7.84 23.84
N CYS A 216 1.34 7.63 23.05
CA CYS A 216 0.67 6.35 22.85
C CYS A 216 0.56 6.01 21.36
N PHE A 217 0.34 4.74 21.02
CA PHE A 217 0.03 4.29 19.66
C PHE A 217 -1.37 3.70 19.58
N ALA A 218 -1.98 3.76 18.39
CA ALA A 218 -3.30 3.21 18.14
C ALA A 218 -3.20 1.74 17.71
N GLU A 219 -3.74 0.83 18.52
CA GLU A 219 -4.01 -0.56 18.13
C GLU A 219 -5.45 -0.66 17.63
N ILE A 220 -5.60 -0.86 16.32
CA ILE A 220 -6.91 -0.90 15.66
C ILE A 220 -7.28 -2.36 15.37
N SER A 221 -8.49 -2.74 15.72
CA SER A 221 -9.09 -4.03 15.38
C SER A 221 -10.48 -3.80 14.84
N GLY A 222 -10.86 -4.51 13.78
CA GLY A 222 -12.20 -4.31 13.21
C GLY A 222 -12.47 -5.16 12.00
N GLY A 223 -13.74 -5.20 11.63
CA GLY A 223 -14.22 -5.83 10.41
C GLY A 223 -15.40 -5.04 9.86
N LYS A 224 -16.21 -5.70 9.03
CA LYS A 224 -17.31 -5.04 8.33
C LYS A 224 -18.24 -4.27 9.29
N HIS A 225 -18.67 -4.85 10.41
CA HIS A 225 -19.77 -4.28 11.20
C HIS A 225 -19.36 -3.37 12.36
N ARG A 226 -18.10 -3.45 12.81
CA ARG A 226 -17.61 -2.71 13.99
C ARG A 226 -16.09 -2.67 13.96
N PHE A 227 -15.54 -1.63 14.56
CA PHE A 227 -14.14 -1.56 14.92
C PHE A 227 -13.97 -1.07 16.37
N SER A 228 -12.79 -1.30 16.92
CA SER A 228 -12.31 -0.79 18.19
C SER A 228 -10.90 -0.25 18.03
N ILE A 229 -10.59 0.80 18.78
CA ILE A 229 -9.27 1.41 18.87
C ILE A 229 -8.87 1.36 20.34
N ARG A 230 -7.68 0.80 20.60
CA ARG A 230 -7.04 0.83 21.92
C ARG A 230 -5.80 1.71 21.82
N PHE A 231 -5.67 2.68 22.70
CA PHE A 231 -4.49 3.53 22.79
C PHE A 231 -3.53 2.93 23.80
N MET A 232 -2.38 2.49 23.30
CA MET A 232 -1.41 1.69 24.04
C MET A 232 -0.16 2.52 24.32
N ILE A 233 0.35 2.44 25.54
CA ILE A 233 1.61 3.04 25.96
C ILE A 233 2.72 2.01 25.66
N PRO A 234 3.77 2.40 24.90
CA PRO A 234 4.94 1.55 24.71
C PRO A 234 5.57 1.18 26.05
N SER A 235 5.95 -0.08 26.21
CA SER A 235 6.71 -0.52 27.38
C SER A 235 8.19 -0.17 27.21
N ALA A 236 8.82 0.32 28.28
CA ALA A 236 10.26 0.56 28.31
C ALA A 236 11.08 -0.70 28.68
N ASP A 237 10.51 -1.64 29.44
CA ASP A 237 11.28 -2.67 30.17
C ASP A 237 10.80 -4.11 29.86
N GLU A 238 10.93 -4.56 28.60
CA GLU A 238 10.54 -5.91 28.10
C GLU A 238 9.08 -6.36 28.35
N ASN A 239 8.29 -5.59 29.10
CA ASN A 239 6.88 -5.85 29.37
C ASN A 239 6.03 -5.60 28.12
N ARG A 240 4.81 -6.14 28.10
CA ARG A 240 3.86 -5.87 27.02
C ARG A 240 3.34 -4.43 27.11
N PRO A 241 3.08 -3.76 25.97
CA PRO A 241 2.36 -2.49 25.96
C PRO A 241 1.04 -2.59 26.74
N SER A 242 0.70 -1.53 27.47
CA SER A 242 -0.53 -1.44 28.27
C SER A 242 -1.44 -0.33 27.76
N GLN A 243 -2.75 -0.47 27.93
CA GLN A 243 -3.69 0.57 27.52
C GLN A 243 -3.59 1.76 28.49
N THR A 244 -3.56 2.98 27.95
CA THR A 244 -3.64 4.18 28.77
C THR A 244 -4.96 4.25 29.54
N GLN A 245 -4.94 4.81 30.74
CA GLN A 245 -6.15 5.10 31.53
C GLN A 245 -6.65 6.52 31.32
N ASP A 246 -5.87 7.35 30.61
CA ASP A 246 -6.25 8.71 30.28
C ASP A 246 -7.22 8.74 29.09
N ASP A 247 -8.00 9.82 29.01
CA ASP A 247 -8.79 10.11 27.83
C ASP A 247 -7.86 10.55 26.69
N VAL A 248 -8.05 9.99 25.50
CA VAL A 248 -7.23 10.30 24.32
C VAL A 248 -8.09 11.01 23.29
N GLU A 249 -7.78 12.28 23.01
CA GLU A 249 -8.35 13.03 21.90
C GLU A 249 -7.67 12.65 20.58
N PHE A 250 -8.43 12.39 19.53
CA PHE A 250 -7.88 12.01 18.23
C PHE A 250 -8.77 12.46 17.08
N ARG A 251 -8.26 12.35 15.86
CA ARG A 251 -9.06 12.52 14.64
C ARG A 251 -9.31 11.16 14.00
N LEU A 252 -10.58 10.88 13.72
CA LEU A 252 -11.01 9.66 13.03
C LEU A 252 -11.50 9.99 11.62
N THR A 253 -10.95 9.32 10.61
CA THR A 253 -11.53 9.29 9.27
C THR A 253 -11.99 7.89 8.93
N ARG A 254 -13.29 7.75 8.64
CA ARG A 254 -13.89 6.50 8.14
C ARG A 254 -13.99 6.61 6.62
N CYS A 255 -12.96 6.15 5.94
CA CYS A 255 -12.82 6.30 4.50
C CYS A 255 -13.74 5.31 3.77
N MET A 256 -14.58 5.86 2.91
CA MET A 256 -15.58 5.15 2.13
C MET A 256 -15.18 5.08 0.66
N PHE A 257 -15.89 4.25 -0.09
CA PHE A 257 -16.25 4.49 -1.48
C PHE A 257 -17.31 3.49 -1.87
#